data_AF-A0A7V9CQV4-F1
#
_entry.id   AF-A0A7V9CQV4-F1
#
_cell.length_a   1.000
_cell.length_b   1.000
_cell.length_c   1.000
_cell.angle_alpha   90.00
_cell.angle_beta   90.00
_cell.angle_gamma   90.00
#
_symmetry.space_group_name_H-M   'P 1'
#
loop_
_entity.id
_entity.type
_entity.pdbx_description
1 polymer ?
#
loop_
_entity_poly.entity_id
_entity_poly.type
_entity_poly.pdbx_seq_one_letter_code
_entity_poly.pdbx_strand_id
1 'polypeptide(L)'
;AYLISLALDGTPLVVAYAAEAVVLAQAARWFADRTARAGALAFLGLAGAHALVYEAPPSALLHGPEAFVPAVVALGAVGAAVVRCARLEGELERGGRRTLEALAAGVALYLASVALVAPFAEAGGALTGQQGQALLSAFWGVCGFAALWLGLTRKLRRLRLAGFALLSLALGKVFLYDLAALDSGYRVGSCVAVGLLLLTAAYAYQRRRGDATSAAMPPRAPRRGRPPRSGSAPTSAG
;
A
#
# COMPACT_ATOMS: atom_id res chain seq x y z
N ALA A 1 19.64 -37.06 5.87
CA ALA A 1 19.63 -35.97 4.88
C ALA A 1 18.24 -35.78 4.26
N TYR A 2 17.65 -36.82 3.66
CA TYR A 2 16.32 -36.75 3.01
C TYR A 2 15.15 -36.29 3.90
N LEU A 3 15.16 -36.60 5.20
CA LEU A 3 14.12 -36.16 6.14
C LEU A 3 14.22 -34.67 6.49
N ILE A 4 15.42 -34.08 6.39
CA ILE A 4 15.63 -32.64 6.64
C ILE A 4 15.25 -31.83 5.41
N SER A 5 15.55 -32.31 4.20
CA SER A 5 15.06 -31.69 2.96
C SER A 5 13.54 -31.73 2.90
N LEU A 6 12.91 -32.88 3.20
CA LEU A 6 11.44 -33.00 3.19
C LEU A 6 10.75 -32.18 4.31
N ALA A 7 11.46 -31.91 5.41
CA ALA A 7 10.96 -31.08 6.52
C ALA A 7 11.24 -29.57 6.33
N LEU A 8 12.09 -29.19 5.38
CA LEU A 8 12.45 -27.80 5.05
C LEU A 8 12.05 -27.42 3.63
N ASP A 9 11.05 -28.08 3.07
CA ASP A 9 10.43 -27.70 1.80
C ASP A 9 9.04 -27.09 2.07
N GLY A 10 8.68 -26.01 1.36
CA GLY A 10 7.37 -25.37 1.45
C GLY A 10 7.15 -24.52 2.72
N THR A 11 6.00 -24.66 3.37
CA THR A 11 5.57 -23.83 4.51
C THR A 11 6.55 -23.83 5.70
N PRO A 12 7.11 -24.98 6.14
CA PRO A 12 8.09 -25.00 7.22
C PRO A 12 9.31 -24.12 6.95
N LEU A 13 9.75 -24.00 5.70
CA LEU A 13 10.86 -23.14 5.31
C LEU A 13 10.51 -21.65 5.51
N VAL A 14 9.29 -21.26 5.14
CA VAL A 14 8.77 -19.90 5.40
C VAL A 14 8.77 -19.60 6.90
N VAL A 15 8.31 -20.56 7.71
CA VAL A 15 8.30 -20.42 9.18
C VAL A 15 9.72 -20.29 9.73
N ALA A 16 10.67 -21.07 9.20
CA ALA A 16 12.08 -21.00 9.58
C ALA A 16 12.68 -19.61 9.26
N TYR A 17 12.52 -19.12 8.03
CA TYR A 17 12.99 -17.77 7.67
C TYR A 17 12.32 -16.66 8.49
N ALA A 18 11.02 -16.79 8.77
CA ALA A 18 10.29 -15.85 9.62
C ALA A 18 10.83 -15.86 11.07
N ALA A 19 11.14 -17.05 11.61
CA ALA A 19 11.73 -17.19 12.94
C ALA A 19 13.16 -16.62 13.00
N GLU A 20 14.00 -16.92 12.01
CA GLU A 20 15.35 -16.36 11.88
C GLU A 20 15.34 -14.83 11.81
N ALA A 21 14.41 -14.26 11.03
CA ALA A 21 14.21 -12.81 10.98
C ALA A 21 13.92 -12.21 12.37
N VAL A 22 13.07 -12.86 13.16
CA VAL A 22 12.74 -12.40 14.53
C VAL A 22 13.93 -12.54 15.47
N VAL A 23 14.67 -13.65 15.39
CA VAL A 23 15.88 -13.90 16.22
C VAL A 23 16.94 -12.84 15.92
N LEU A 24 17.20 -12.56 14.64
CA LEU A 24 18.16 -11.54 14.22
C LEU A 24 17.71 -10.13 14.61
N ALA A 25 16.41 -9.81 14.49
CA ALA A 25 15.88 -8.53 14.97
C ALA A 25 16.04 -8.38 16.50
N GLN A 26 15.93 -9.48 17.25
CA GLN A 26 16.14 -9.49 18.68
C GLN A 26 17.63 -9.32 19.04
N ALA A 27 18.54 -10.00 18.33
CA ALA A 27 19.98 -9.85 18.48
C ALA A 27 20.44 -8.42 18.13
N ALA A 28 19.94 -7.87 17.03
CA ALA A 28 20.17 -6.48 16.62
C ALA A 28 19.76 -5.44 17.67
N ARG A 29 18.74 -5.76 18.47
CA ARG A 29 18.30 -4.90 19.58
C ARG A 29 19.23 -5.03 20.80
N TRP A 30 19.73 -6.23 21.08
CA TRP A 30 20.63 -6.46 22.22
C TRP A 30 22.03 -5.91 22.00
N PHE A 31 22.56 -6.05 20.78
CA PHE A 31 23.95 -5.69 20.47
C PHE A 31 24.08 -4.36 19.70
N ALA A 32 22.97 -3.69 19.40
CA ALA A 32 22.92 -2.48 18.55
C ALA A 32 23.63 -2.64 17.18
N ASP A 33 23.69 -3.88 16.68
CA ASP A 33 24.41 -4.22 15.45
C ASP A 33 23.55 -3.98 14.20
N ARG A 34 24.09 -3.21 13.25
CA ARG A 34 23.45 -2.91 11.96
C ARG A 34 23.43 -4.12 11.03
N THR A 35 24.40 -5.02 11.14
CA THR A 35 24.51 -6.21 10.29
C THR A 35 23.40 -7.20 10.62
N ALA A 36 23.18 -7.46 11.91
CA ALA A 36 22.05 -8.27 12.37
C ALA A 36 20.68 -7.71 11.90
N ARG A 37 20.51 -6.37 11.83
CA ARG A 37 19.28 -5.75 11.28
C ARG A 37 19.12 -6.02 9.79
N ALA A 38 20.18 -5.84 9.02
CA ALA A 38 20.15 -6.13 7.59
C ALA A 38 19.81 -7.61 7.34
N GLY A 39 20.37 -8.52 8.16
CA GLY A 39 20.03 -9.93 8.16
C GLY A 39 18.55 -10.18 8.47
N ALA A 40 18.01 -9.57 9.52
CA ALA A 40 16.60 -9.70 9.88
C ALA A 40 15.66 -9.29 8.73
N LEU A 41 15.93 -8.14 8.09
CA LEU A 41 15.16 -7.65 6.95
C LEU A 41 15.31 -8.56 5.71
N ALA A 42 16.51 -9.11 5.47
CA ALA A 42 16.74 -10.03 4.36
C ALA A 42 15.94 -11.33 4.53
N PHE A 43 15.98 -11.95 5.71
CA PHE A 43 15.21 -13.15 6.00
C PHE A 43 13.70 -12.90 6.00
N LEU A 44 13.26 -11.74 6.48
CA LEU A 44 11.86 -11.34 6.39
C LEU A 44 11.41 -11.19 4.93
N GLY A 45 12.25 -10.59 4.08
CA GLY A 45 12.02 -10.49 2.65
C GLY A 45 11.96 -11.86 1.97
N LEU A 46 12.88 -12.77 2.34
CA LEU A 46 12.92 -14.13 1.82
C LEU A 46 11.68 -14.94 2.22
N ALA A 47 11.25 -14.86 3.49
CA ALA A 47 10.03 -15.48 3.97
C ALA A 47 8.80 -14.96 3.20
N GLY A 48 8.71 -13.64 3.02
CA GLY A 48 7.63 -13.02 2.25
C GLY A 48 7.64 -13.43 0.77
N ALA A 49 8.80 -13.44 0.13
CA ALA A 49 8.96 -13.86 -1.26
C ALA A 49 8.56 -15.34 -1.44
N HIS A 50 9.06 -16.23 -0.57
CA HIS A 50 8.72 -17.65 -0.63
C HIS A 50 7.22 -17.88 -0.41
N ALA A 51 6.62 -17.19 0.57
CA ALA A 51 5.18 -17.25 0.80
C ALA A 51 4.38 -16.79 -0.43
N LEU A 52 4.80 -15.71 -1.11
CA LEU A 52 4.11 -15.19 -2.29
C LEU A 52 4.41 -15.93 -3.59
N VAL A 53 5.44 -16.77 -3.66
CA VAL A 53 5.76 -17.54 -4.87
C VAL A 53 5.15 -18.93 -4.79
N TYR A 54 5.24 -19.59 -3.63
CA TYR A 54 4.91 -21.01 -3.50
C TYR A 54 3.66 -21.28 -2.67
N GLU A 55 3.42 -20.56 -1.58
CA GLU A 55 2.36 -20.90 -0.63
C GLU A 55 1.03 -20.18 -0.93
N ALA A 56 1.11 -18.90 -1.26
CA ALA A 56 -0.01 -18.02 -1.49
C ALA A 56 0.32 -17.07 -2.66
N PRO A 57 0.44 -17.60 -3.90
CA PRO A 57 0.70 -16.78 -5.06
C PRO A 57 -0.40 -15.75 -5.30
N PRO A 58 -0.13 -14.59 -5.93
CA PRO A 58 -1.17 -13.58 -6.21
C PRO A 58 -2.38 -14.14 -6.98
N SER A 59 -2.18 -15.20 -7.75
CA SER A 59 -3.24 -15.96 -8.43
C SER A 59 -4.24 -16.61 -7.46
N ALA A 60 -3.87 -16.81 -6.19
CA ALA A 60 -4.75 -17.32 -5.13
C ALA A 60 -5.93 -16.38 -4.83
N LEU A 61 -5.82 -15.09 -5.17
CA LEU A 61 -6.95 -14.17 -5.10
C LEU A 61 -8.01 -14.43 -6.17
N LEU A 62 -7.63 -15.08 -7.28
CA LEU A 62 -8.50 -15.38 -8.41
C LEU A 62 -9.06 -16.81 -8.32
N HIS A 63 -8.18 -17.77 -8.06
CA HIS A 63 -8.50 -19.20 -8.14
C HIS A 63 -8.55 -19.88 -6.77
N GLY A 64 -8.32 -19.16 -5.68
CA GLY A 64 -8.06 -19.75 -4.37
C GLY A 64 -6.62 -20.29 -4.24
N PRO A 65 -6.14 -20.49 -3.01
CA PRO A 65 -4.83 -21.10 -2.78
C PRO A 65 -4.87 -22.59 -3.14
N GLU A 66 -3.75 -23.13 -3.63
CA GLU A 66 -3.62 -24.58 -3.89
C GLU A 66 -3.83 -25.41 -2.62
N ALA A 67 -3.33 -24.89 -1.49
CA ALA A 67 -3.54 -25.46 -0.18
C ALA A 67 -3.82 -24.34 0.84
N PHE A 68 -5.04 -24.33 1.40
CA PHE A 68 -5.49 -23.26 2.29
C PHE A 68 -4.67 -23.16 3.58
N VAL A 69 -4.43 -24.28 4.27
CA VAL A 69 -3.71 -24.31 5.55
C VAL A 69 -2.25 -23.84 5.40
N PRO A 70 -1.45 -24.37 4.45
CA PRO A 70 -0.13 -23.84 4.09
C PRO A 70 -0.10 -22.32 3.86
N ALA A 71 -1.01 -21.81 3.03
CA ALA A 71 -1.11 -20.38 2.73
C ALA A 71 -1.36 -19.53 3.99
N VAL A 72 -2.28 -19.96 4.85
CA VAL A 72 -2.61 -19.26 6.11
C VAL A 72 -1.44 -19.28 7.07
N VAL A 73 -0.78 -20.42 7.24
CA VAL A 73 0.37 -20.57 8.14
C VAL A 73 1.55 -19.73 7.64
N ALA A 74 1.87 -19.78 6.35
CA ALA A 74 2.95 -18.99 5.75
C ALA A 74 2.74 -17.49 5.91
N LEU A 75 1.57 -16.97 5.48
CA LEU A 75 1.25 -15.55 5.59
C LEU A 75 1.09 -15.10 7.05
N GLY A 76 0.57 -15.96 7.92
CA GLY A 76 0.48 -15.72 9.35
C GLY A 76 1.86 -15.59 10.01
N ALA A 77 2.80 -16.48 9.66
CA ALA A 77 4.17 -16.43 10.14
C ALA A 77 4.89 -15.16 9.66
N VAL A 78 4.78 -14.82 8.36
CA VAL A 78 5.33 -13.58 7.81
C VAL A 78 4.73 -12.36 8.51
N GLY A 79 3.40 -12.28 8.65
CA GLY A 79 2.73 -11.17 9.32
C GLY A 79 3.17 -11.01 10.78
N ALA A 80 3.25 -12.11 11.53
CA ALA A 80 3.75 -12.12 12.90
C ALA A 80 5.21 -11.66 12.98
N ALA A 81 6.07 -12.12 12.08
CA ALA A 81 7.47 -11.70 12.01
C ALA A 81 7.62 -10.21 11.69
N VAL A 82 6.86 -9.67 10.73
CA VAL A 82 6.85 -8.23 10.41
C VAL A 82 6.46 -7.41 11.65
N VAL A 83 5.35 -7.78 12.31
CA VAL A 83 4.88 -7.09 13.53
C VAL A 83 5.92 -7.19 14.64
N ARG A 84 6.55 -8.35 14.79
CA ARG A 84 7.55 -8.57 15.84
C ARG A 84 8.81 -7.74 15.56
N CYS A 85 9.32 -7.73 14.33
CA CYS A 85 10.44 -6.89 13.92
C CYS A 85 10.13 -5.40 14.16
N ALA A 86 8.93 -4.94 13.76
CA ALA A 86 8.50 -3.55 13.99
C ALA A 86 8.46 -3.14 15.47
N ARG A 87 8.20 -4.10 16.38
CA ARG A 87 8.18 -3.87 17.83
C ARG A 87 9.55 -3.98 18.49
N LEU A 88 10.44 -4.79 17.92
CA LEU A 88 11.79 -5.02 18.45
C LEU A 88 12.74 -3.88 18.05
N GLU A 89 12.59 -3.33 16.85
CA GLU A 89 13.49 -2.28 16.35
C GLU A 89 13.06 -0.89 16.84
N GLY A 90 13.31 -0.62 18.13
CA GLY A 90 13.08 0.69 18.75
C GLY A 90 13.99 1.80 18.21
N GLU A 91 15.13 1.43 17.61
CA GLU A 91 16.08 2.34 16.95
C GLU A 91 15.76 2.62 15.49
N LEU A 92 14.75 1.97 14.90
CA LEU A 92 14.40 2.20 13.52
C LEU A 92 13.95 3.66 13.37
N GLU A 93 14.45 4.33 12.33
CA GLU A 93 13.95 5.64 11.99
C GLU A 93 12.43 5.58 11.91
N ARG A 94 11.76 6.66 12.33
CA ARG A 94 10.30 6.71 12.34
C ARG A 94 9.75 6.20 11.00
N GLY A 95 10.42 6.48 9.88
CA GLY A 95 10.13 5.95 8.54
C GLY A 95 10.09 4.42 8.45
N GLY A 96 11.17 3.72 8.82
CA GLY A 96 11.26 2.27 8.71
C GLY A 96 10.19 1.53 9.52
N ARG A 97 9.94 1.97 10.76
CA ARG A 97 8.90 1.33 11.60
C ARG A 97 7.52 1.45 10.96
N ARG A 98 7.24 2.60 10.34
CA ARG A 98 5.97 2.83 9.62
C ARG A 98 5.87 1.96 8.37
N THR A 99 6.98 1.73 7.68
CA THR A 99 7.01 0.81 6.53
C THR A 99 6.68 -0.61 6.99
N LEU A 100 7.26 -1.09 8.09
CA LEU A 100 6.93 -2.41 8.65
C LEU A 100 5.47 -2.49 9.12
N GLU A 101 4.94 -1.45 9.78
CA GLU A 101 3.52 -1.39 10.14
C GLU A 101 2.59 -1.43 8.92
N ALA A 102 2.96 -0.74 7.83
CA ALA A 102 2.22 -0.78 6.57
C ALA A 102 2.31 -2.15 5.88
N LEU A 103 3.49 -2.78 5.91
CA LEU A 103 3.69 -4.14 5.40
C LEU A 103 2.85 -5.15 6.20
N ALA A 104 2.84 -5.06 7.53
CA ALA A 104 2.02 -5.92 8.37
C ALA A 104 0.52 -5.78 8.05
N ALA A 105 0.04 -4.54 7.86
CA ALA A 105 -1.33 -4.28 7.44
C ALA A 105 -1.62 -4.84 6.03
N GLY A 106 -0.68 -4.73 5.10
CA GLY A 106 -0.78 -5.31 3.77
C GLY A 106 -0.84 -6.83 3.77
N VAL A 107 0.03 -7.49 4.55
CA VAL A 107 0.03 -8.95 4.73
C VAL A 107 -1.28 -9.41 5.37
N ALA A 108 -1.78 -8.71 6.40
CA ALA A 108 -3.05 -9.02 7.03
C ALA A 108 -4.24 -8.88 6.05
N LEU A 109 -4.25 -7.80 5.24
CA LEU A 109 -5.25 -7.60 4.21
C LEU A 109 -5.20 -8.70 3.14
N TYR A 110 -4.00 -9.09 2.72
CA TYR A 110 -3.80 -10.16 1.74
C TYR A 110 -4.25 -11.52 2.28
N LEU A 111 -3.85 -11.87 3.49
CA LEU A 111 -4.28 -13.09 4.18
C LEU A 111 -5.81 -13.15 4.30
N ALA A 112 -6.44 -12.05 4.75
CA ALA A 112 -7.90 -11.97 4.83
C ALA A 112 -8.57 -12.11 3.45
N SER A 113 -7.97 -11.55 2.41
CA SER A 113 -8.45 -11.67 1.03
C SER A 113 -8.38 -13.12 0.52
N VAL A 114 -7.27 -13.82 0.76
CA VAL A 114 -7.09 -15.23 0.40
C VAL A 114 -8.09 -16.11 1.17
N ALA A 115 -8.23 -15.89 2.48
CA ALA A 115 -9.16 -16.63 3.31
C ALA A 115 -10.64 -16.40 2.94
N LEU A 116 -10.97 -15.21 2.46
CA LEU A 116 -12.32 -14.89 1.98
C LEU A 116 -12.65 -15.64 0.69
N VAL A 117 -11.70 -15.79 -0.24
CA VAL A 117 -11.93 -16.43 -1.55
C VAL A 117 -11.84 -17.95 -1.49
N ALA A 118 -11.02 -18.51 -0.61
CA ALA A 118 -10.79 -19.95 -0.47
C ALA A 118 -12.07 -20.83 -0.51
N PRO A 119 -13.12 -20.57 0.30
CA PRO A 119 -14.31 -21.43 0.28
C PRO A 119 -15.08 -21.40 -1.05
N PHE A 120 -15.03 -20.29 -1.78
CA PHE A 120 -15.70 -20.16 -3.08
C PHE A 120 -14.93 -20.86 -4.20
N ALA A 121 -13.60 -20.87 -4.10
CA ALA A 121 -12.73 -21.58 -5.00
C ALA A 121 -12.88 -23.10 -4.84
N GLU A 122 -12.92 -23.59 -3.60
CA GLU A 122 -13.14 -25.02 -3.31
C GLU A 122 -14.49 -25.55 -3.80
N ALA A 123 -15.52 -24.70 -3.81
CA ALA A 123 -16.85 -25.06 -4.33
C ALA A 123 -16.87 -25.31 -5.86
N GLY A 124 -15.87 -24.85 -6.61
CA GLY A 124 -15.62 -25.22 -8.01
C GLY A 124 -16.61 -24.73 -9.08
N GLY A 125 -17.67 -23.99 -8.71
CA GLY A 125 -18.68 -23.48 -9.65
C GLY A 125 -18.33 -22.10 -10.24
N ALA A 126 -18.66 -21.87 -11.51
CA ALA A 126 -18.47 -20.55 -12.14
C ALA A 126 -19.24 -19.43 -11.41
N LEU A 127 -20.49 -19.71 -11.01
CA LEU A 127 -21.32 -18.77 -10.24
C LEU A 127 -20.75 -18.52 -8.84
N THR A 128 -20.22 -19.54 -8.17
CA THR A 128 -19.62 -19.40 -6.83
C THR A 128 -18.31 -18.63 -6.90
N GLY A 129 -17.49 -18.86 -7.93
CA GLY A 129 -16.28 -18.06 -8.20
C GLY A 129 -16.59 -16.58 -8.40
N GLN A 130 -17.65 -16.26 -9.16
CA GLN A 130 -18.09 -14.87 -9.36
C GLN A 130 -18.56 -14.23 -8.04
N GLN A 131 -19.28 -14.96 -7.20
CA GLN A 131 -19.66 -14.50 -5.86
C GLN A 131 -18.44 -14.22 -4.98
N GLY A 132 -17.42 -15.09 -5.02
CA GLY A 132 -16.15 -14.88 -4.30
C GLY A 132 -15.43 -13.59 -4.73
N GLN A 133 -15.38 -13.31 -6.04
CA GLN A 133 -14.79 -12.08 -6.57
C GLN A 133 -15.58 -10.81 -6.20
N ALA A 134 -16.92 -10.90 -6.19
CA ALA A 134 -17.79 -9.81 -5.75
C ALA A 134 -17.58 -9.50 -4.26
N LEU A 135 -17.54 -10.53 -3.41
CA LEU A 135 -17.26 -10.39 -1.98
C LEU A 135 -15.86 -9.84 -1.71
N LEU A 136 -14.85 -10.28 -2.47
CA LEU A 136 -13.49 -9.73 -2.38
C LEU A 136 -13.46 -8.23 -2.69
N SER A 137 -14.17 -7.80 -3.74
CA SER A 137 -14.26 -6.38 -4.12
C SER A 137 -15.01 -5.56 -3.05
N ALA A 138 -16.10 -6.11 -2.50
CA ALA A 138 -16.82 -5.51 -1.38
C ALA A 138 -15.95 -5.41 -0.13
N PHE A 139 -15.17 -6.45 0.19
CA PHE A 139 -14.24 -6.48 1.31
C PHE A 139 -13.19 -5.37 1.19
N TRP A 140 -12.53 -5.22 0.03
CA TRP A 140 -11.60 -4.11 -0.21
C TRP A 140 -12.28 -2.75 -0.11
N GLY A 141 -13.52 -2.62 -0.60
CA GLY A 141 -14.34 -1.42 -0.46
C GLY A 141 -14.59 -1.04 1.00
N VAL A 142 -15.03 -1.99 1.83
CA VAL A 142 -15.29 -1.78 3.26
C VAL A 142 -14.00 -1.44 4.00
N CYS A 143 -12.91 -2.18 3.78
CA CYS A 143 -11.61 -1.90 4.39
C CYS A 143 -11.08 -0.52 3.99
N GLY A 144 -11.19 -0.16 2.71
CA GLY A 144 -10.76 1.14 2.18
C GLY A 144 -11.58 2.28 2.77
N PHE A 145 -12.90 2.11 2.87
CA PHE A 145 -13.80 3.07 3.50
C PHE A 145 -13.52 3.22 5.00
N ALA A 146 -13.36 2.12 5.74
CA ALA A 146 -13.04 2.15 7.16
C ALA A 146 -11.70 2.85 7.43
N ALA A 147 -10.68 2.59 6.61
CA ALA A 147 -9.40 3.28 6.68
C ALA A 147 -9.57 4.79 6.38
N LEU A 148 -10.30 5.15 5.33
CA LEU A 148 -10.54 6.56 5.01
C LEU A 148 -11.30 7.28 6.15
N TRP A 149 -12.36 6.66 6.65
CA TRP A 149 -13.18 7.17 7.76
C TRP A 149 -12.36 7.37 9.04
N LEU A 150 -11.62 6.35 9.46
CA LEU A 150 -10.73 6.44 10.61
C LEU A 150 -9.62 7.48 10.36
N GLY A 151 -9.11 7.61 9.14
CA GLY A 151 -8.10 8.60 8.77
C GLY A 151 -8.62 10.03 8.82
N LEU A 152 -9.89 10.25 8.51
CA LEU A 152 -10.56 11.55 8.63
C LEU A 152 -10.85 11.88 10.11
N THR A 153 -11.50 10.97 10.83
CA THR A 153 -11.91 11.16 12.23
C THR A 153 -10.71 11.25 13.18
N ARG A 154 -9.68 10.43 13.01
CA ARG A 154 -8.45 10.43 13.82
C ARG A 154 -7.38 11.41 13.27
N LYS A 155 -7.67 12.16 12.21
CA LYS A 155 -6.74 13.10 11.52
C LYS A 155 -5.43 12.45 11.05
N LEU A 156 -5.44 11.15 10.76
CA LEU A 156 -4.28 10.39 10.30
C LEU A 156 -4.16 10.45 8.76
N ARG A 157 -3.32 11.35 8.24
CA ARG A 157 -3.10 11.52 6.78
C ARG A 157 -2.84 10.20 6.05
N ARG A 158 -2.11 9.28 6.68
CA ARG A 158 -1.74 7.99 6.07
C ARG A 158 -2.91 7.05 5.90
N LEU A 159 -3.77 6.96 6.91
CA LEU A 159 -4.91 6.06 6.84
C LEU A 159 -5.92 6.57 5.80
N ARG A 160 -5.99 7.89 5.59
CA ARG A 160 -6.69 8.49 4.44
C ARG A 160 -6.08 8.10 3.11
N LEU A 161 -4.76 8.25 2.94
CA LEU A 161 -4.07 7.88 1.69
C LEU A 161 -4.20 6.38 1.39
N ALA A 162 -4.04 5.52 2.41
CA ALA A 162 -4.23 4.08 2.30
C ALA A 162 -5.69 3.75 1.93
N GLY A 163 -6.66 4.39 2.58
CA GLY A 163 -8.08 4.25 2.23
C GLY A 163 -8.38 4.67 0.80
N PHE A 164 -7.88 5.84 0.35
CA PHE A 164 -8.01 6.28 -1.03
C PHE A 164 -7.35 5.33 -2.02
N ALA A 165 -6.14 4.84 -1.72
CA ALA A 165 -5.44 3.89 -2.58
C ALA A 165 -6.22 2.58 -2.69
N LEU A 166 -6.70 2.03 -1.57
CA LEU A 166 -7.45 0.77 -1.56
C LEU A 166 -8.82 0.90 -2.23
N LEU A 167 -9.54 2.00 -2.01
CA LEU A 167 -10.80 2.30 -2.72
C LEU A 167 -10.57 2.47 -4.22
N SER A 168 -9.50 3.14 -4.62
CA SER A 168 -9.14 3.30 -6.04
C SER A 168 -8.79 1.95 -6.67
N LEU A 169 -8.10 1.07 -5.92
CA LEU A 169 -7.79 -0.28 -6.35
C LEU A 169 -9.04 -1.15 -6.50
N ALA A 170 -9.95 -1.11 -5.52
CA ALA A 170 -11.23 -1.83 -5.57
C ALA A 170 -12.09 -1.35 -6.74
N LEU A 171 -12.21 -0.03 -6.91
CA LEU A 171 -12.97 0.57 -7.99
C LEU A 171 -12.34 0.24 -9.36
N GLY A 172 -11.02 0.34 -9.47
CA GLY A 172 -10.28 -0.05 -10.67
C GLY A 172 -10.49 -1.54 -11.02
N LYS A 173 -10.47 -2.43 -10.03
CA LYS A 173 -10.77 -3.86 -10.22
C LYS A 173 -12.18 -4.06 -10.79
N VAL A 174 -13.20 -3.41 -10.21
CA VAL A 174 -14.59 -3.50 -10.68
C VAL A 174 -14.71 -2.97 -12.10
N PHE A 175 -14.14 -1.80 -12.39
CA PHE A 175 -14.14 -1.25 -13.75
C PHE A 175 -13.45 -2.17 -14.75
N LEU A 176 -12.28 -2.74 -14.42
CA LEU A 176 -11.58 -3.65 -15.31
C LEU A 176 -12.38 -4.93 -15.56
N TYR A 177 -13.07 -5.44 -14.53
CA TYR A 177 -13.89 -6.65 -14.64
C TYR A 177 -15.18 -6.38 -15.43
N ASP A 178 -15.87 -5.26 -15.16
CA ASP A 178 -17.07 -4.84 -15.88
C ASP A 178 -16.75 -4.48 -17.34
N LEU A 179 -15.66 -3.74 -17.60
CA LEU A 179 -15.21 -3.45 -18.97
C LEU A 179 -14.76 -4.72 -19.69
N ALA A 180 -14.17 -5.70 -18.98
CA ALA A 180 -13.77 -6.95 -19.59
C ALA A 180 -14.97 -7.74 -20.13
N ALA A 181 -16.14 -7.62 -19.50
CA ALA A 181 -17.38 -8.25 -19.93
C ALA A 181 -18.09 -7.53 -21.10
N LEU A 182 -17.70 -6.29 -21.44
CA LEU A 182 -18.31 -5.51 -22.52
C LEU A 182 -17.56 -5.66 -23.86
N ASP A 183 -18.34 -5.60 -24.94
CA ASP A 183 -17.89 -5.65 -26.34
C ASP A 183 -16.89 -4.50 -26.66
N SER A 184 -16.00 -4.70 -27.63
CA SER A 184 -14.79 -3.88 -27.81
C SER A 184 -15.06 -2.38 -28.02
N GLY A 185 -16.21 -2.02 -28.57
CA GLY A 185 -16.62 -0.61 -28.75
C GLY A 185 -17.03 0.09 -27.45
N TYR A 186 -17.71 -0.61 -26.54
CA TYR A 186 -18.16 -0.04 -25.27
C TYR A 186 -17.01 0.12 -24.26
N ARG A 187 -15.96 -0.69 -24.39
CA ARG A 187 -14.72 -0.54 -23.61
C ARG A 187 -14.07 0.83 -23.86
N VAL A 188 -13.89 1.19 -25.13
CA VAL A 188 -13.28 2.47 -25.53
C VAL A 188 -14.18 3.64 -25.12
N GLY A 189 -15.49 3.55 -25.38
CA GLY A 189 -16.46 4.60 -25.02
C GLY A 189 -16.50 4.88 -23.52
N SER A 190 -16.55 3.84 -22.68
CA SER A 190 -16.56 3.97 -21.23
C SER A 190 -15.25 4.57 -20.69
N CYS A 191 -14.09 4.19 -21.26
CA CYS A 191 -12.80 4.75 -20.84
C CYS A 191 -12.69 6.25 -21.16
N VAL A 192 -13.17 6.66 -22.33
CA VAL A 192 -13.24 8.08 -22.73
C VAL A 192 -14.24 8.84 -21.85
N ALA A 193 -15.43 8.28 -21.59
CA ALA A 193 -16.44 8.91 -20.74
C ALA A 193 -15.93 9.11 -19.31
N VAL A 194 -15.32 8.08 -18.70
CA VAL A 194 -14.71 8.16 -17.37
C VAL A 194 -13.56 9.19 -17.37
N GLY A 195 -12.70 9.18 -18.39
CA GLY A 195 -11.60 10.15 -18.53
C GLY A 195 -12.11 11.60 -18.59
N LEU A 196 -13.14 11.88 -19.39
CA LEU A 196 -13.77 13.20 -19.47
C LEU A 196 -14.42 13.61 -18.15
N LEU A 197 -15.08 12.68 -17.47
CA LEU A 197 -15.70 12.93 -16.16
C LEU A 197 -14.65 13.27 -15.10
N LEU A 198 -13.53 12.54 -15.07
CA LEU A 198 -12.39 12.83 -14.19
C LEU A 198 -11.75 14.18 -14.50
N LEU A 199 -11.55 14.52 -15.77
CA LEU A 199 -11.04 15.84 -16.18
C LEU A 199 -11.98 16.97 -15.74
N THR A 200 -13.29 16.76 -15.90
CA THR A 200 -14.31 17.74 -15.48
C THR A 200 -14.30 17.94 -13.97
N ALA A 201 -14.22 16.86 -13.18
CA ALA A 201 -14.11 16.91 -11.73
C ALA A 201 -12.82 17.59 -11.28
N ALA A 202 -11.68 17.27 -11.90
CA ALA A 202 -10.39 17.89 -11.62
C ALA A 202 -10.41 19.39 -11.92
N TYR A 203 -10.99 19.80 -13.05
CA TYR A 203 -11.15 21.20 -13.42
C TYR A 203 -12.03 21.96 -12.42
N ALA A 204 -13.19 21.39 -12.04
CA ALA A 204 -14.07 21.97 -11.04
C ALA A 204 -13.39 22.14 -9.67
N TYR A 205 -12.57 21.17 -9.27
CA TYR A 205 -11.79 21.23 -8.03
C TYR A 205 -10.70 22.32 -8.10
N GLN A 206 -9.95 22.39 -9.20
CA GLN A 206 -8.90 23.40 -9.39
C GLN A 206 -9.48 24.83 -9.39
N ARG A 207 -10.60 25.06 -10.06
CA ARG A 207 -11.29 26.36 -10.09
C ARG A 207 -11.64 26.83 -8.67
N ARG A 208 -12.28 25.99 -7.86
CA ARG A 208 -12.65 26.32 -6.47
C ARG A 208 -11.43 26.65 -5.59
N ARG A 209 -10.28 26.03 -5.86
CA ARG A 209 -9.03 26.26 -5.12
C ARG A 209 -8.30 27.53 -5.59
N GLY A 210 -8.38 27.85 -6.88
CA GLY A 210 -7.86 29.10 -7.46
C GLY A 210 -8.61 30.34 -6.99
N ASP A 211 -9.95 30.23 -6.89
CA ASP A 211 -10.82 31.31 -6.41
C ASP A 211 -10.52 31.67 -4.94
N ALA A 212 -10.32 30.65 -4.08
CA ALA A 212 -9.96 30.84 -2.67
C ALA A 212 -8.57 31.49 -2.47
N THR A 213 -7.62 31.22 -3.36
CA THR A 213 -6.27 31.83 -3.30
C THR A 213 -6.31 33.30 -3.72
N SER A 214 -7.15 33.63 -4.70
CA SER A 214 -7.33 35.00 -5.19
C SER A 214 -8.07 35.88 -4.18
N ALA A 215 -9.04 35.33 -3.46
CA ALA A 215 -9.76 36.03 -2.39
C ALA A 215 -8.90 36.30 -1.14
N ALA A 216 -7.86 35.50 -0.91
CA ALA A 216 -6.96 35.63 0.25
C ALA A 216 -5.79 36.61 0.03
N MET A 217 -5.58 37.12 -1.19
CA MET A 217 -4.46 38.02 -1.49
C MET A 217 -4.85 39.49 -1.24
N PRO A 218 -4.27 40.17 -0.24
CA PRO A 218 -4.54 41.58 -0.01
C PRO A 218 -4.06 42.43 -1.21
N PRO A 219 -4.70 43.58 -1.48
CA PRO A 219 -4.35 44.42 -2.62
C PRO A 219 -2.87 44.80 -2.59
N ARG A 220 -2.14 44.47 -3.67
CA ARG A 220 -0.73 44.86 -3.83
C ARG A 220 -0.64 46.39 -3.79
N ALA A 221 0.02 46.91 -2.76
CA ALA A 221 0.33 48.33 -2.68
C ALA A 221 1.12 48.78 -3.92
N PRO A 222 0.84 49.96 -4.48
CA PRO A 222 1.52 50.45 -5.68
C PRO A 222 3.01 50.54 -5.41
N ARG A 223 3.79 49.93 -6.32
CA ARG A 223 5.24 49.85 -6.27
C ARG A 223 5.80 51.27 -6.33
N ARG A 224 6.13 51.86 -5.17
CA ARG A 224 6.74 53.20 -5.11
C ARG A 224 8.02 53.18 -5.95
N GLY A 225 8.09 54.09 -6.90
CA GLY A 225 9.21 54.23 -7.84
C GLY A 225 10.54 54.34 -7.10
N ARG A 226 11.55 53.65 -7.62
CA ARG A 226 12.93 53.71 -7.12
C ARG A 226 13.41 55.17 -7.25
N PRO A 227 13.90 55.83 -6.18
CA PRO A 227 14.41 57.19 -6.30
C PRO A 227 15.66 57.21 -7.20
N PRO A 228 15.88 58.30 -7.96
CA PRO A 228 17.03 58.43 -8.85
C PRO A 228 18.33 58.46 -8.04
N ARG A 229 19.34 57.74 -8.52
CA ARG A 229 20.69 57.75 -7.94
C ARG A 229 21.26 59.16 -8.09
N SER A 230 21.58 59.81 -6.97
CA SER A 230 22.30 61.09 -6.95
C SER A 230 23.67 60.93 -7.61
N GLY A 231 23.96 61.79 -8.60
CA GLY A 231 25.25 61.85 -9.27
C GLY A 231 26.36 62.29 -8.33
N SER A 232 27.55 61.71 -8.53
CA SER A 232 28.81 62.07 -7.90
C SER A 232 29.24 63.49 -8.31
N ALA A 233 29.52 64.35 -7.33
CA ALA A 233 30.16 65.65 -7.54
C ALA A 233 31.66 65.47 -7.87
N PRO A 234 32.24 66.25 -8.79
CA PRO A 234 33.68 66.23 -9.04
C PRO A 234 34.39 67.14 -8.04
N THR A 235 35.54 66.64 -7.58
CA THR A 235 36.52 67.33 -6.75
C THR A 235 37.33 68.30 -7.62
N SER A 236 37.41 69.57 -7.23
CA SER A 236 38.44 70.53 -7.66
C SER A 236 38.82 71.37 -6.44
N ALA A 237 39.98 71.18 -5.82
CA ALA A 237 41.29 71.71 -6.22
C ALA A 237 41.30 73.26 -6.22
N GLY A 238 41.93 73.82 -5.18
CA GLY A 238 42.15 75.23 -4.92
C GLY A 238 42.72 75.41 -3.52
#